data_AF-A0A2A4U2U1-F1
#
_entry.id   AF-A0A2A4U2U1-F1
#
_cell.length_a   1.000
_cell.length_b   1.000
_cell.length_c   1.000
_cell.angle_alpha   90.00
_cell.angle_beta   90.00
_cell.angle_gamma   90.00
#
_symmetry.space_group_name_H-M   'P 1'
#
loop_
_entity.id
_entity.type
_entity.pdbx_description
1 polymer ?
#
loop_
_entity_poly.entity_id
_entity_poly.type
_entity_poly.pdbx_seq_one_letter_code
_entity_poly.pdbx_strand_id
1 'polypeptide(L)'
;MHHNRLNPIVVLLATTLAACSPKEEARGGRVPGEIINSTTTAAAIVADQAPPPKDTVIREMRRRGIVPTDSARWTPDQYTLLLRCREAEKMGVFKFLRDKIGSLRGLAVEFQTEQGYEGLDLTARGYRKFIFVLSQEAFQYFESKGAEGQWVYQLKTLDRKRIFTDDGILTDKGVTLYLKVRRKIPAFWKFPSGRIVGTTRPPKDLLARVSRPNAFNPTPTSKPLPAPQSWSDPKKKKTKGLGRVKGLLASGFIELSEAEERHLLEKTRLSERQLQDKSSLQIIQTDEGVKYLISPSDPLMSLISRYRGGAAKGLPGAKPRPPKKTGPKPRLKKTPGLR
;
A
#
# COMPACT_ATOMS: atom_id res chain seq x y z
N MET A 1 44.23 18.79 -37.12
CA MET A 1 44.15 20.21 -36.72
C MET A 1 42.96 20.84 -37.43
N HIS A 2 41.81 20.97 -36.75
CA HIS A 2 40.64 21.66 -37.30
C HIS A 2 40.21 22.75 -36.31
N HIS A 3 40.34 23.99 -36.75
CA HIS A 3 39.88 25.18 -36.05
C HIS A 3 38.35 25.22 -36.06
N ASN A 4 37.74 25.11 -34.89
CA ASN A 4 36.31 25.36 -34.72
C ASN A 4 36.15 26.80 -34.20
N ARG A 5 35.57 27.66 -35.05
CA ARG A 5 35.33 29.08 -34.77
C ARG A 5 34.14 29.25 -33.82
N LEU A 6 34.36 29.99 -32.74
CA LEU A 6 33.34 30.52 -31.84
C LEU A 6 32.66 31.74 -32.47
N ASN A 7 31.32 31.77 -32.48
CA ASN A 7 30.53 32.99 -32.68
C ASN A 7 29.77 33.29 -31.37
N PRO A 8 29.95 34.46 -30.74
CA PRO A 8 29.04 34.94 -29.72
C PRO A 8 27.96 35.83 -30.36
N ILE A 9 26.71 35.37 -30.35
CA ILE A 9 25.56 36.24 -30.59
C ILE A 9 25.13 36.80 -29.23
N VAL A 10 25.43 38.08 -29.02
CA VAL A 10 24.93 38.89 -27.91
C VAL A 10 23.57 39.46 -28.33
N VAL A 11 22.48 39.02 -27.69
CA VAL A 11 21.17 39.68 -27.80
C VAL A 11 20.90 40.42 -26.50
N LEU A 12 21.01 41.75 -26.55
CA LEU A 12 20.51 42.66 -25.54
C LEU A 12 19.00 42.82 -25.75
N LEU A 13 18.20 42.36 -24.79
CA LEU A 13 16.77 42.67 -24.71
C LEU A 13 16.54 43.60 -23.51
N ALA A 14 16.39 44.89 -23.82
CA ALA A 14 15.94 45.90 -22.89
C ALA A 14 14.48 45.66 -22.53
N THR A 15 14.20 45.49 -21.23
CA THR A 15 12.84 45.39 -20.69
C THR A 15 12.52 46.66 -19.92
N THR A 16 11.59 47.45 -20.44
CA THR A 16 11.00 48.60 -19.78
C THR A 16 9.96 48.12 -18.76
N LEU A 17 10.16 48.46 -17.48
CA LEU A 17 9.20 48.26 -16.40
C LEU A 17 8.27 49.47 -16.34
N ALA A 18 7.02 49.30 -16.78
CA ALA A 18 5.94 50.25 -16.50
C ALA A 18 5.32 49.91 -15.13
N ALA A 19 5.51 50.82 -14.17
CA ALA A 19 4.89 50.78 -12.86
C ALA A 19 3.43 51.27 -12.95
N CYS A 20 2.47 50.45 -12.54
CA CYS A 20 1.10 50.86 -12.25
C CYS A 20 0.76 50.49 -10.81
N SER A 21 0.76 51.49 -9.93
CA SER A 21 0.20 51.42 -8.58
C SER A 21 -1.32 51.33 -8.64
N PRO A 22 -1.97 50.34 -8.01
CA PRO A 22 -3.39 50.42 -7.73
C PRO A 22 -3.64 51.25 -6.47
N LYS A 23 -4.53 52.22 -6.65
CA LYS A 23 -5.07 53.17 -5.69
C LYS A 23 -5.88 52.42 -4.63
N GLU A 24 -5.52 52.62 -3.37
CA GLU A 24 -6.15 52.05 -2.17
C GLU A 24 -7.53 52.71 -1.96
N GLU A 25 -8.61 51.95 -2.14
CA GLU A 25 -9.98 52.41 -1.94
C GLU A 25 -10.44 52.00 -0.53
N ALA A 26 -10.66 53.01 0.32
CA ALA A 26 -11.20 52.82 1.66
C ALA A 26 -12.69 52.43 1.59
N ARG A 27 -13.03 51.21 2.04
CA ARG A 27 -14.42 50.82 2.33
C ARG A 27 -14.55 50.29 3.75
N GLY A 28 -14.82 51.21 4.67
CA GLY A 28 -15.49 50.93 5.92
C GLY A 28 -16.99 50.81 5.68
N GLY A 29 -17.55 49.62 5.90
CA GLY A 29 -18.98 49.35 5.83
C GLY A 29 -19.30 48.15 6.72
N ARG A 30 -19.62 48.43 7.99
CA ARG A 30 -19.97 47.43 9.00
C ARG A 30 -21.43 47.03 8.77
N VAL A 31 -21.68 45.86 8.18
CA VAL A 31 -23.03 45.31 8.03
C VAL A 31 -23.37 44.50 9.29
N PRO A 32 -24.51 44.74 9.95
CA PRO A 32 -24.92 44.02 11.15
C PRO A 32 -25.44 42.60 10.82
N GLY A 33 -24.73 41.60 11.34
CA GLY A 33 -25.25 40.36 11.93
C GLY A 33 -26.45 39.68 11.28
N GLU A 34 -26.29 39.13 10.09
CA GLU A 34 -27.19 38.11 9.57
C GLU A 34 -26.67 36.73 9.99
N ILE A 35 -27.39 36.07 10.91
CA ILE A 35 -27.07 34.71 11.38
C ILE A 35 -27.44 33.74 10.27
N ILE A 36 -26.51 33.53 9.35
CA ILE A 36 -26.61 32.48 8.32
C ILE A 36 -26.47 31.12 9.01
N ASN A 37 -27.59 30.38 9.09
CA ASN A 37 -27.62 29.00 9.57
C ASN A 37 -26.84 28.09 8.59
N SER A 38 -25.57 27.84 8.91
CA SER A 38 -24.58 27.10 8.08
C SER A 38 -24.87 25.60 7.83
N THR A 39 -26.09 25.11 8.09
CA THR A 39 -26.38 23.67 8.03
C THR A 39 -26.97 23.22 6.68
N THR A 40 -27.53 24.13 5.87
CA THR A 40 -28.21 23.78 4.61
C THR A 40 -27.26 23.71 3.40
N THR A 41 -26.10 24.36 3.45
CA THR A 41 -25.18 24.45 2.29
C THR A 41 -24.29 23.22 2.12
N ALA A 42 -24.10 22.39 3.15
CA ALA A 42 -23.25 21.20 3.06
C ALA A 42 -23.91 20.03 2.31
N ALA A 43 -25.24 19.93 2.31
CA ALA A 43 -25.97 18.87 1.62
C ALA A 43 -26.11 19.13 0.09
N ALA A 44 -26.16 20.39 -0.33
CA ALA A 44 -26.32 20.77 -1.73
C ALA A 44 -25.05 20.55 -2.59
N ILE A 45 -23.86 20.49 -1.98
CA ILE A 45 -22.58 20.33 -2.71
C ILE A 45 -22.28 18.85 -3.03
N VAL A 46 -22.90 17.89 -2.36
CA VAL A 46 -22.66 16.44 -2.56
C VAL A 46 -23.62 15.83 -3.59
N ALA A 47 -24.71 16.51 -3.94
CA ALA A 47 -25.77 15.98 -4.80
C ALA A 47 -25.45 15.99 -6.31
N ASP A 48 -24.38 16.68 -6.76
CA ASP A 48 -24.19 16.98 -8.19
C ASP A 48 -23.07 16.18 -8.89
N GLN A 49 -22.60 15.08 -8.30
CA GLN A 49 -21.75 14.12 -9.01
C GLN A 49 -22.34 12.72 -8.95
N ALA A 50 -23.40 12.52 -9.74
CA ALA A 50 -23.81 11.17 -10.11
C ALA A 50 -22.57 10.41 -10.62
N PRO A 51 -22.29 9.19 -10.10
CA PRO A 51 -21.13 8.44 -10.52
C PRO A 51 -21.21 8.24 -12.05
N PRO A 52 -20.10 8.47 -12.78
CA PRO A 52 -20.11 8.32 -14.22
C PRO A 52 -20.59 6.92 -14.62
N PRO A 53 -21.23 6.76 -15.80
CA PRO A 53 -21.69 5.47 -16.26
C PRO A 53 -20.56 4.44 -16.21
N LYS A 54 -20.86 3.22 -15.76
CA LYS A 54 -19.86 2.16 -15.55
C LYS A 54 -18.97 1.92 -16.78
N ASP A 55 -19.55 2.04 -17.97
CA ASP A 55 -18.87 1.80 -19.24
C ASP A 55 -17.82 2.89 -19.58
N THR A 56 -18.04 4.14 -19.16
CA THR A 56 -17.07 5.21 -19.39
C THR A 56 -15.84 5.02 -18.50
N VAL A 57 -16.07 4.61 -17.24
CA VAL A 57 -15.02 4.32 -16.27
C VAL A 57 -14.15 3.15 -16.73
N ILE A 58 -14.75 2.02 -17.13
CA ILE A 58 -13.96 0.84 -17.53
C ILE A 58 -13.13 1.10 -18.79
N ARG A 59 -13.67 1.88 -19.75
CA ARG A 59 -12.95 2.28 -20.96
C ARG A 59 -11.71 3.10 -20.63
N GLU A 60 -11.83 4.04 -19.69
CA GLU A 60 -10.69 4.84 -19.20
C GLU A 60 -9.67 3.97 -18.44
N MET A 61 -10.12 3.06 -17.58
CA MET A 61 -9.22 2.16 -16.84
C MET A 61 -8.41 1.24 -17.78
N ARG A 62 -9.04 0.72 -18.83
CA ARG A 62 -8.37 -0.08 -19.87
C ARG A 62 -7.34 0.75 -20.62
N ARG A 63 -7.71 1.95 -21.08
CA ARG A 63 -6.80 2.88 -21.76
C ARG A 63 -5.56 3.22 -20.94
N ARG A 64 -5.73 3.42 -19.62
CA ARG A 64 -4.64 3.71 -18.68
C ARG A 64 -3.81 2.48 -18.28
N GLY A 65 -4.17 1.28 -18.73
CA GLY A 65 -3.53 0.03 -18.34
C GLY A 65 -3.70 -0.31 -16.85
N ILE A 66 -4.79 0.15 -16.22
CA ILE A 66 -5.13 -0.20 -14.83
C ILE A 66 -5.81 -1.58 -14.78
N VAL A 67 -6.61 -1.88 -15.81
CA VAL A 67 -7.39 -3.10 -15.98
C VAL A 67 -7.01 -3.73 -17.32
N PRO A 68 -6.95 -5.06 -17.46
CA PRO A 68 -6.73 -5.72 -18.75
C PRO A 68 -7.77 -5.30 -19.80
N THR A 69 -7.37 -5.20 -21.06
CA THR A 69 -8.22 -4.76 -22.18
C THR A 69 -9.53 -5.56 -22.29
N ASP A 70 -9.47 -6.85 -21.97
CA ASP A 70 -10.61 -7.78 -22.11
C ASP A 70 -11.47 -7.89 -20.85
N SER A 71 -11.10 -7.23 -19.75
CA SER A 71 -11.83 -7.37 -18.49
C SER A 71 -13.09 -6.51 -18.46
N ALA A 72 -14.24 -7.12 -18.18
CA ALA A 72 -15.53 -6.46 -18.01
C ALA A 72 -15.78 -5.96 -16.57
N ARG A 73 -14.90 -6.29 -15.61
CA ARG A 73 -15.03 -5.90 -14.20
C ARG A 73 -13.74 -5.28 -13.69
N TRP A 74 -13.86 -4.51 -12.61
CA TRP A 74 -12.72 -3.95 -11.88
C TRP A 74 -12.85 -4.17 -10.38
N THR A 75 -11.71 -4.15 -9.68
CA THR A 75 -11.65 -4.25 -8.22
C THR A 75 -11.69 -2.86 -7.56
N PRO A 76 -12.06 -2.76 -6.27
CA PRO A 76 -11.99 -1.50 -5.53
C PRO A 76 -10.60 -0.86 -5.53
N ASP A 77 -9.53 -1.67 -5.52
CA ASP A 77 -8.15 -1.19 -5.55
C ASP A 77 -7.80 -0.56 -6.91
N GLN A 78 -8.25 -1.16 -8.00
CA GLN A 78 -8.07 -0.61 -9.35
C GLN A 78 -8.81 0.73 -9.50
N TYR A 79 -10.03 0.83 -8.96
CA TYR A 79 -10.77 2.09 -8.95
C TYR A 79 -10.07 3.16 -8.09
N THR A 80 -9.55 2.77 -6.93
CA THR A 80 -8.74 3.67 -6.09
C THR A 80 -7.51 4.19 -6.83
N LEU A 81 -6.83 3.33 -7.60
CA LEU A 81 -5.70 3.73 -8.44
C LEU A 81 -6.11 4.72 -9.53
N LEU A 82 -7.27 4.53 -10.17
CA LEU A 82 -7.80 5.49 -11.15
C LEU A 82 -7.99 6.87 -10.52
N LEU A 83 -8.63 6.93 -9.35
CA LEU A 83 -8.83 8.20 -8.63
C LEU A 83 -7.50 8.90 -8.32
N ARG A 84 -6.50 8.14 -7.89
CA ARG A 84 -5.15 8.66 -7.62
C ARG A 84 -4.45 9.18 -8.87
N CYS A 85 -4.61 8.52 -10.02
CA CYS A 85 -4.10 9.02 -11.29
C CYS A 85 -4.75 10.36 -11.67
N ARG A 86 -6.08 10.45 -11.60
CA ARG A 86 -6.83 11.69 -11.88
C ARG A 86 -6.46 12.83 -10.93
N GLU A 87 -6.23 12.52 -9.65
CA GLU A 87 -5.76 13.51 -8.69
C GLU A 87 -4.35 14.00 -9.05
N ALA A 88 -3.43 13.10 -9.40
CA ALA A 88 -2.08 13.47 -9.84
C ALA A 88 -2.09 14.35 -11.09
N GLU A 89 -2.98 14.08 -12.05
CA GLU A 89 -3.18 14.90 -13.25
C GLU A 89 -3.57 16.33 -12.92
N LYS A 90 -4.57 16.51 -12.05
CA LYS A 90 -4.99 17.84 -11.55
C LYS A 90 -3.85 18.58 -10.86
N MET A 91 -2.85 17.86 -10.35
CA MET A 91 -1.68 18.44 -9.69
C MET A 91 -0.52 18.75 -10.64
N GLY A 92 -0.67 18.54 -11.94
CA GLY A 92 0.35 18.86 -12.94
C GLY A 92 1.44 17.80 -13.08
N VAL A 93 1.10 16.52 -12.86
CA VAL A 93 2.04 15.38 -12.95
C VAL A 93 2.81 15.33 -14.27
N PHE A 94 2.18 15.67 -15.41
CA PHE A 94 2.84 15.60 -16.71
C PHE A 94 3.99 16.59 -16.85
N LYS A 95 3.79 17.84 -16.40
CA LYS A 95 4.85 18.84 -16.35
C LYS A 95 5.99 18.36 -15.45
N PHE A 96 5.64 17.89 -14.26
CA PHE A 96 6.63 17.38 -13.31
C PHE A 96 7.44 16.20 -13.86
N LEU A 97 6.80 15.20 -14.47
CA LEU A 97 7.48 14.05 -15.06
C LEU A 97 8.35 14.47 -16.25
N ARG A 98 7.91 15.42 -17.07
CA ARG A 98 8.70 15.95 -18.19
C ARG A 98 9.94 16.67 -17.67
N ASP A 99 9.81 17.51 -16.65
CA ASP A 99 10.92 18.24 -16.05
C ASP A 99 11.96 17.30 -15.39
N LYS A 100 11.51 16.14 -14.87
CA LYS A 100 12.37 15.21 -14.11
C LYS A 100 12.95 14.06 -14.93
N ILE A 101 12.23 13.58 -15.94
CA ILE A 101 12.58 12.38 -16.72
C ILE A 101 12.82 12.73 -18.19
N GLY A 102 12.38 13.90 -18.65
CA GLY A 102 12.53 14.37 -20.03
C GLY A 102 11.50 13.80 -21.01
N SER A 103 10.92 12.63 -20.74
CA SER A 103 9.95 11.98 -21.64
C SER A 103 8.73 11.42 -20.90
N LEU A 104 7.58 11.44 -21.58
CA LEU A 104 6.31 10.84 -21.12
C LEU A 104 5.98 9.51 -21.81
N ARG A 105 6.86 9.00 -22.69
CA ARG A 105 6.60 7.79 -23.48
C ARG A 105 6.35 6.59 -22.56
N GLY A 106 5.15 6.00 -22.66
CA GLY A 106 4.72 4.87 -21.83
C GLY A 106 4.35 5.22 -20.37
N LEU A 107 4.46 6.49 -19.98
CA LEU A 107 3.99 7.01 -18.68
C LEU A 107 2.65 7.73 -18.82
N ALA A 108 2.38 8.30 -19.99
CA ALA A 108 1.08 8.84 -20.36
C ALA A 108 0.57 8.17 -21.64
N VAL A 109 -0.75 8.19 -21.83
CA VAL A 109 -1.44 7.76 -23.05
C VAL A 109 -2.25 8.95 -23.54
N GLU A 110 -2.05 9.29 -24.80
CA GLU A 110 -2.85 10.27 -25.53
C GLU A 110 -4.22 9.66 -25.84
N PHE A 111 -5.27 10.47 -25.72
CA PHE A 111 -6.62 10.04 -26.09
C PHE A 111 -7.34 11.13 -26.88
N GLN A 112 -8.05 10.68 -27.91
CA GLN A 112 -8.90 11.52 -28.73
C GLN A 112 -10.30 11.59 -28.12
N THR A 113 -10.86 12.79 -28.12
CA THR A 113 -12.29 13.02 -27.85
C THR A 113 -13.02 13.25 -29.17
N GLU A 114 -14.36 13.11 -29.17
CA GLU A 114 -15.19 13.32 -30.37
C GLU A 114 -15.02 14.72 -31.00
N GLN A 115 -14.51 15.69 -30.23
CA GLN A 115 -14.24 17.06 -30.66
C GLN A 115 -12.78 17.30 -31.11
N GLY A 116 -11.93 16.27 -31.20
CA GLY A 116 -10.53 16.37 -31.62
C GLY A 116 -9.48 16.01 -30.55
N TYR A 117 -8.22 16.31 -30.89
CA TYR A 117 -6.98 16.13 -30.11
C TYR A 117 -6.93 17.00 -28.84
N GLU A 118 -6.27 16.64 -27.72
CA GLU A 118 -5.62 15.39 -27.31
C GLU A 118 -5.39 15.47 -25.79
N GLY A 119 -6.23 14.80 -25.02
CA GLY A 119 -6.01 14.72 -23.57
C GLY A 119 -4.85 13.77 -23.28
N LEU A 120 -4.08 14.06 -22.23
CA LEU A 120 -3.10 13.12 -21.68
C LEU A 120 -3.70 12.44 -20.46
N ASP A 121 -3.74 11.11 -20.50
CA ASP A 121 -4.07 10.28 -19.36
C ASP A 121 -2.80 9.66 -18.77
N LEU A 122 -2.67 9.73 -17.44
CA LEU A 122 -1.60 9.08 -16.70
C LEU A 122 -1.89 7.59 -16.60
N THR A 123 -0.93 6.78 -17.07
CA THR A 123 -1.03 5.32 -16.98
C THR A 123 -0.71 4.83 -15.57
N ALA A 124 -1.09 3.58 -15.26
CA ALA A 124 -0.70 2.95 -14.00
C ALA A 124 0.83 2.93 -13.80
N ARG A 125 1.58 2.70 -14.88
CA ARG A 125 3.06 2.77 -14.88
C ARG A 125 3.56 4.19 -14.65
N GLY A 126 2.94 5.17 -15.31
CA GLY A 126 3.21 6.59 -15.12
C GLY A 126 3.04 7.03 -13.67
N TYR A 127 1.93 6.65 -13.04
CA TYR A 127 1.65 6.97 -11.65
C TYR A 127 2.68 6.35 -10.69
N ARG A 128 3.05 5.08 -10.87
CA ARG A 128 4.11 4.45 -10.06
C ARG A 128 5.44 5.19 -10.20
N LYS A 129 5.82 5.56 -11.44
CA LYS A 129 7.06 6.30 -11.68
C LYS A 129 7.00 7.70 -11.07
N PHE A 130 5.86 8.38 -11.17
CA PHE A 130 5.63 9.67 -10.51
C PHE A 130 5.83 9.57 -9.00
N ILE A 131 5.16 8.63 -8.34
CA ILE A 131 5.28 8.42 -6.90
C ILE A 131 6.71 8.08 -6.49
N PHE A 132 7.40 7.26 -7.28
CA PHE A 132 8.80 6.94 -7.03
C PHE A 132 9.69 8.19 -7.04
N VAL A 133 9.64 8.99 -8.12
CA VAL A 133 10.44 10.23 -8.23
C VAL A 133 10.05 11.22 -7.14
N LEU A 134 8.76 11.38 -6.87
CA LEU A 134 8.27 12.25 -5.81
C LEU A 134 8.77 11.82 -4.42
N SER A 135 8.89 10.51 -4.17
CA SER A 135 9.40 9.97 -2.91
C SER A 135 10.88 10.27 -2.72
N GLN A 136 11.68 10.21 -3.79
CA GLN A 136 13.10 10.58 -3.75
C GLN A 136 13.29 12.06 -3.42
N GLU A 137 12.53 12.96 -4.07
CA GLU A 137 12.58 14.39 -3.74
C GLU A 137 12.09 14.68 -2.33
N ALA A 138 11.06 13.97 -1.87
CA ALA A 138 10.55 14.11 -0.51
C ALA A 138 11.58 13.68 0.52
N PHE A 139 12.27 12.56 0.27
CA PHE A 139 13.35 12.08 1.14
C PHE A 139 14.44 13.16 1.31
N GLN A 140 14.99 13.66 0.20
CA GLN A 140 16.02 14.71 0.21
C GLN A 140 15.54 15.99 0.91
N TYR A 141 14.28 16.37 0.69
CA TYR A 141 13.70 17.54 1.35
C TYR A 141 13.60 17.37 2.87
N PHE A 142 13.12 16.21 3.35
CA PHE A 142 13.01 15.99 4.79
C PHE A 142 14.38 15.88 5.45
N GLU A 143 15.35 15.29 4.74
CA GLU A 143 16.74 15.26 5.15
C GLU A 143 17.31 16.68 5.30
N SER A 144 17.09 17.56 4.32
CA SER A 144 17.49 18.97 4.41
C SER A 144 16.77 19.76 5.50
N LYS A 145 15.71 19.20 6.11
CA LYS A 145 15.01 19.76 7.28
C LYS A 145 15.46 19.13 8.60
N GLY A 146 16.58 18.41 8.60
CA GLY A 146 17.20 17.83 9.78
C GLY A 146 16.61 16.49 10.22
N ALA A 147 15.97 15.76 9.30
CA ALA A 147 15.68 14.34 9.51
C ALA A 147 16.88 13.53 9.03
N GLU A 148 17.63 12.93 9.96
CA GLU A 148 18.71 12.02 9.57
C GLU A 148 18.12 10.87 8.73
N GLY A 149 18.85 10.39 7.72
CA GLY A 149 18.31 9.44 6.73
C GLY A 149 17.62 8.21 7.33
N GLN A 150 18.08 7.73 8.48
CA GLN A 150 17.47 6.61 9.21
C GLN A 150 16.08 6.94 9.79
N TRP A 151 15.86 8.19 10.20
CA TRP A 151 14.61 8.64 10.82
C TRP A 151 13.58 9.16 9.82
N VAL A 152 13.97 9.44 8.56
CA VAL A 152 13.04 9.92 7.51
C VAL A 152 11.87 8.96 7.32
N TYR A 153 12.13 7.64 7.31
CA TYR A 153 11.11 6.60 7.13
C TYR A 153 10.18 6.42 8.34
N GLN A 154 10.54 7.02 9.48
CA GLN A 154 9.75 7.01 10.71
C GLN A 154 8.99 8.32 10.93
N LEU A 155 9.13 9.30 10.02
CA LEU A 155 8.35 10.54 10.10
C LEU A 155 6.85 10.25 9.99
N LYS A 156 6.09 10.98 10.80
CA LYS A 156 4.63 10.84 10.86
C LYS A 156 3.95 12.18 10.60
N THR A 157 2.74 12.15 10.07
CA THR A 157 1.84 13.31 10.07
C THR A 157 1.41 13.64 11.51
N LEU A 158 0.76 14.79 11.70
CA LEU A 158 0.17 15.16 13.00
C LEU A 158 -0.85 14.10 13.50
N ASP A 159 -1.53 13.43 12.56
CA ASP A 159 -2.46 12.32 12.83
C ASP A 159 -1.75 10.99 13.15
N ARG A 160 -0.43 11.02 13.36
CA ARG A 160 0.41 9.84 13.64
C ARG A 160 0.45 8.80 12.50
N LYS A 161 0.04 9.15 11.28
CA LYS A 161 0.16 8.29 10.09
C LYS A 161 1.56 8.42 9.52
N ARG A 162 2.17 7.31 9.08
CA ARG A 162 3.52 7.35 8.49
C ARG A 162 3.51 8.13 7.18
N ILE A 163 4.56 8.91 6.93
CA ILE A 163 4.73 9.63 5.66
C ILE A 163 5.26 8.69 4.58
N PHE A 164 6.22 7.83 4.93
CA PHE A 164 6.76 6.80 4.05
C PHE A 164 6.31 5.39 4.48
N THR A 165 6.22 4.51 3.49
CA THR A 165 6.15 3.06 3.65
C THR A 165 7.52 2.50 4.03
N ASP A 166 7.57 1.22 4.40
CA ASP A 166 8.84 0.52 4.68
C ASP A 166 9.74 0.41 3.44
N ASP A 167 9.13 0.40 2.25
CA ASP A 167 9.84 0.39 0.95
C ASP A 167 10.39 1.78 0.55
N GLY A 168 10.28 2.78 1.43
CA GLY A 168 10.73 4.15 1.15
C GLY A 168 9.85 4.92 0.16
N ILE A 169 8.64 4.42 -0.14
CA ILE A 169 7.66 5.10 -0.99
C ILE A 169 6.72 5.95 -0.15
N LEU A 170 6.36 7.15 -0.62
CA LEU A 170 5.35 7.98 0.03
C LEU A 170 4.00 7.27 0.13
N THR A 171 3.42 7.29 1.32
CA THR A 171 2.01 6.93 1.53
C THR A 171 1.09 8.01 0.96
N ASP A 172 -0.21 7.74 0.81
CA ASP A 172 -1.19 8.75 0.38
C ASP A 172 -1.11 10.04 1.22
N LYS A 173 -0.98 9.89 2.54
CA LYS A 173 -0.84 11.02 3.45
C LYS A 173 0.50 11.73 3.29
N GLY A 174 1.56 10.98 3.00
CA GLY A 174 2.87 11.53 2.66
C GLY A 174 2.83 12.33 1.36
N VAL A 175 2.17 11.84 0.31
CA VAL A 175 1.98 12.54 -0.95
C VAL A 175 1.25 13.87 -0.72
N THR A 176 0.09 13.84 -0.04
CA THR A 176 -0.66 15.08 0.26
C THR A 176 0.20 16.08 1.05
N LEU A 177 0.92 15.60 2.07
CA LEU A 177 1.77 16.45 2.90
C LEU A 177 2.91 17.07 2.08
N TYR A 178 3.61 16.26 1.30
CA TYR A 178 4.75 16.74 0.51
C TYR A 178 4.32 17.67 -0.63
N LEU A 179 3.16 17.47 -1.22
CA LEU A 179 2.64 18.38 -2.23
C LEU A 179 2.23 19.74 -1.63
N LYS A 180 1.74 19.78 -0.39
CA LYS A 180 1.57 21.04 0.35
C LYS A 180 2.90 21.76 0.54
N VAL A 181 3.93 21.01 0.95
CA VAL A 181 5.30 21.53 1.10
C VAL A 181 5.80 22.16 -0.20
N ARG A 182 5.68 21.46 -1.34
CA ARG A 182 6.12 21.97 -2.66
C ARG A 182 5.38 23.23 -3.09
N ARG A 183 4.10 23.35 -2.72
CA ARG A 183 3.27 24.55 -2.97
C ARG A 183 3.52 25.68 -1.96
N LYS A 184 4.49 25.53 -1.05
CA LYS A 184 4.75 26.47 0.05
C LYS A 184 3.54 26.68 0.97
N ILE A 185 2.62 25.72 1.00
CA ILE A 185 1.48 25.71 1.93
C ILE A 185 2.01 25.23 3.29
N PRO A 186 1.59 25.86 4.41
CA PRO A 186 1.96 25.40 5.76
C PRO A 186 1.63 23.92 5.95
N ALA A 187 2.66 23.13 6.23
CA ALA A 187 2.56 21.70 6.47
C ALA A 187 3.48 21.32 7.62
N PHE A 188 3.01 20.42 8.49
CA PHE A 188 3.70 20.02 9.71
C PHE A 188 3.76 18.50 9.80
N TRP A 189 4.89 18.00 10.31
CA TRP A 189 5.13 16.59 10.55
C TRP A 189 5.83 16.39 11.89
N LYS A 190 5.80 15.15 12.38
CA LYS A 190 6.29 14.74 13.69
C LYS A 190 7.44 13.76 13.53
N PHE A 191 8.53 14.04 14.23
CA PHE A 191 9.67 13.15 14.37
C PHE A 191 9.37 12.02 15.36
N PRO A 192 10.12 10.91 15.30
CA PRO A 192 10.03 9.83 16.30
C PRO A 192 10.23 10.32 17.73
N SER A 193 11.13 11.30 17.93
CA SER A 193 11.39 11.97 19.21
C SER A 193 10.20 12.77 19.76
N GLY A 194 9.16 12.98 18.95
CA GLY A 194 8.00 13.77 19.32
C GLY A 194 8.03 15.22 18.82
N ARG A 195 9.20 15.70 18.39
CA ARG A 195 9.39 17.05 17.87
C ARG A 195 8.52 17.30 16.62
N ILE A 196 7.79 18.42 16.60
CA ILE A 196 7.06 18.88 15.42
C ILE A 196 7.92 19.85 14.63
N VAL A 197 8.00 19.62 13.32
CA VAL A 197 8.68 20.50 12.36
C VAL A 197 7.71 20.79 11.22
N GLY A 198 7.91 21.90 10.51
CA GLY A 198 7.10 22.25 9.36
C GLY A 198 7.83 23.13 8.36
N THR A 199 7.12 23.51 7.30
CA THR A 199 7.58 24.53 6.34
C THR A 199 7.68 25.91 6.97
N THR A 200 6.84 26.18 7.95
CA THR A 200 6.82 27.40 8.77
C THR A 200 6.94 27.04 10.25
N ARG A 201 7.18 28.05 11.10
CA ARG A 201 7.16 27.87 12.55
C ARG A 201 5.78 27.34 12.98
N PRO A 202 5.70 26.20 13.69
CA PRO A 202 4.41 25.68 14.14
C PRO A 202 3.67 26.69 15.03
N PRO A 203 2.36 26.88 14.84
CA PRO A 203 1.52 27.65 15.75
C PRO A 203 1.70 27.19 17.20
N LYS A 204 1.75 28.14 18.14
CA LYS A 204 1.93 27.86 19.57
C LYS A 204 0.88 26.88 20.10
N ASP A 205 -0.35 26.97 19.59
CA ASP A 205 -1.45 26.07 19.98
C ASP A 205 -1.20 24.61 19.57
N LEU A 206 -0.58 24.38 18.40
CA LEU A 206 -0.20 23.03 17.99
C LEU A 206 0.88 22.46 18.89
N LEU A 207 1.87 23.28 19.26
CA LEU A 207 2.91 22.88 20.21
C LEU A 207 2.29 22.56 21.58
N ALA A 208 1.42 23.43 22.09
CA ALA A 208 0.74 23.22 23.37
C ALA A 208 -0.10 21.94 23.42
N ARG A 209 -0.74 21.56 22.31
CA ARG A 209 -1.50 20.29 22.21
C ARG A 209 -0.60 19.06 22.25
N VAL A 210 0.61 19.14 21.68
CA VAL A 210 1.54 18.01 21.66
C VAL A 210 2.37 17.88 22.93
N SER A 211 2.64 19.00 23.62
CA SER A 211 3.34 19.02 24.90
C SER A 211 2.51 18.47 26.06
N ARG A 212 1.21 18.23 25.89
CA ARG A 212 0.39 17.57 26.92
C ARG A 212 0.56 16.06 26.79
N PRO A 213 1.33 15.38 27.66
CA PRO A 213 1.65 13.96 27.53
C PRO A 213 0.42 13.03 27.58
N ASN A 214 -0.78 13.52 27.87
CA ASN A 214 -1.97 12.67 28.06
C ASN A 214 -3.33 13.32 27.74
N ALA A 215 -3.40 14.44 27.00
CA ALA A 215 -4.69 15.10 26.72
C ALA A 215 -5.62 14.34 25.75
N PHE A 216 -5.23 13.13 25.35
CA PHE A 216 -6.06 12.18 24.58
C PHE A 216 -6.30 10.89 25.35
N ASN A 217 -6.19 10.90 26.68
CA ASN A 217 -7.13 10.07 27.42
C ASN A 217 -8.49 10.74 27.21
N PRO A 218 -9.44 10.12 26.49
CA PRO A 218 -10.79 10.65 26.42
C PRO A 218 -11.21 10.88 27.87
N THR A 219 -11.51 12.12 28.24
CA THR A 219 -12.10 12.40 29.56
C THR A 219 -13.28 11.44 29.65
N PRO A 220 -13.27 10.44 30.56
CA PRO A 220 -14.40 9.56 30.70
C PRO A 220 -15.55 10.49 31.02
N THR A 221 -16.46 10.63 30.06
CA THR A 221 -17.70 11.37 30.25
C THR A 221 -18.36 10.67 31.42
N SER A 222 -18.41 11.35 32.56
CA SER A 222 -18.77 10.80 33.87
C SER A 222 -20.26 10.49 34.01
N LYS A 223 -20.94 10.16 32.90
CA LYS A 223 -22.11 9.29 32.96
C LYS A 223 -21.57 7.86 33.02
N PRO A 224 -21.71 7.15 34.15
CA PRO A 224 -21.41 5.73 34.19
C PRO A 224 -22.28 5.07 33.12
N LEU A 225 -21.65 4.59 32.05
CA LEU A 225 -22.28 3.61 31.20
C LEU A 225 -22.67 2.43 32.09
N PRO A 226 -23.86 1.84 31.91
CA PRO A 226 -24.28 0.67 32.68
C PRO A 226 -23.14 -0.34 32.66
N ALA A 227 -22.83 -0.89 33.83
CA ALA A 227 -21.70 -1.78 34.05
C ALA A 227 -21.62 -2.79 32.90
N PRO A 228 -20.54 -2.81 32.10
CA PRO A 228 -20.39 -3.81 31.06
C PRO A 228 -20.38 -5.17 31.76
N GLN A 229 -21.42 -5.97 31.52
CA GLN A 229 -21.47 -7.36 31.93
C GLN A 229 -20.16 -8.03 31.51
N SER A 230 -19.34 -8.37 32.51
CA SER A 230 -18.14 -9.19 32.41
C SER A 230 -17.20 -8.86 31.24
N TRP A 231 -16.23 -7.98 31.48
CA TRP A 231 -14.93 -8.13 30.85
C TRP A 231 -14.30 -9.44 31.35
N SER A 232 -14.71 -10.55 30.75
CA SER A 232 -13.92 -11.77 30.72
C SER A 232 -12.52 -11.42 30.23
N ASP A 233 -11.51 -11.95 30.92
CA ASP A 233 -10.09 -11.86 30.63
C ASP A 233 -9.77 -11.68 29.15
N PRO A 234 -8.70 -10.94 28.77
CA PRO A 234 -8.23 -10.91 27.39
C PRO A 234 -8.00 -12.35 26.94
N LYS A 235 -9.00 -12.91 26.25
CA LYS A 235 -8.98 -14.27 25.73
C LYS A 235 -7.72 -14.31 24.87
N LYS A 236 -6.67 -14.99 25.36
CA LYS A 236 -5.52 -15.42 24.57
C LYS A 236 -6.12 -15.80 23.22
N LYS A 237 -5.78 -15.07 22.16
CA LYS A 237 -6.29 -15.35 20.81
C LYS A 237 -5.85 -16.78 20.49
N LYS A 238 -6.69 -17.75 20.84
CA LYS A 238 -6.43 -19.18 20.70
C LYS A 238 -6.10 -19.39 19.23
N THR A 239 -4.83 -19.69 18.95
CA THR A 239 -4.37 -20.64 17.92
C THR A 239 -5.32 -20.86 16.74
N LYS A 240 -5.71 -19.77 16.06
CA LYS A 240 -6.64 -19.84 14.91
C LYS A 240 -6.06 -20.67 13.76
N GLY A 241 -4.73 -20.82 13.70
CA GLY A 241 -4.06 -21.65 12.69
C GLY A 241 -4.43 -23.12 12.79
N LEU A 242 -4.46 -23.71 13.99
CA LEU A 242 -4.60 -25.15 14.16
C LEU A 242 -6.00 -25.67 13.76
N GLY A 243 -7.04 -24.90 14.08
CA GLY A 243 -8.42 -25.21 13.66
C GLY A 243 -8.58 -25.15 12.14
N ARG A 244 -7.91 -24.19 11.48
CA ARG A 244 -7.94 -24.05 10.03
C ARG A 244 -7.21 -25.20 9.32
N VAL A 245 -6.05 -25.62 9.82
CA VAL A 245 -5.33 -26.79 9.29
C VAL A 245 -6.21 -28.05 9.38
N LYS A 246 -6.82 -28.30 10.55
CA LYS A 246 -7.72 -29.45 10.74
C LYS A 246 -8.93 -29.40 9.79
N GLY A 247 -9.53 -28.23 9.60
CA GLY A 247 -10.65 -28.06 8.67
C GLY A 247 -10.27 -28.36 7.22
N LEU A 248 -9.09 -27.94 6.78
CA LEU A 248 -8.61 -28.20 5.41
C LEU A 248 -8.24 -29.68 5.21
N LEU A 249 -7.60 -30.31 6.19
CA LEU A 249 -7.33 -31.75 6.14
C LEU A 249 -8.65 -32.55 6.09
N ALA A 250 -9.66 -32.15 6.88
CA ALA A 250 -10.98 -32.77 6.84
C ALA A 250 -11.70 -32.57 5.49
N SER A 251 -11.47 -31.44 4.80
CA SER A 251 -11.99 -31.20 3.45
C SER A 251 -11.15 -31.85 2.34
N GLY A 252 -10.16 -32.66 2.69
CA GLY A 252 -9.37 -33.45 1.74
C GLY A 252 -8.09 -32.80 1.22
N PHE A 253 -7.65 -31.66 1.78
CA PHE A 253 -6.34 -31.10 1.45
C PHE A 253 -5.22 -32.03 1.93
N ILE A 254 -4.12 -32.05 1.19
CA ILE A 254 -2.93 -32.85 1.47
C ILE A 254 -1.85 -31.93 2.03
N GLU A 255 -1.26 -32.31 3.16
CA GLU A 255 -0.10 -31.63 3.73
C GLU A 255 1.15 -31.95 2.90
N LEU A 256 1.91 -30.90 2.58
CA LEU A 256 3.20 -30.97 1.90
C LEU A 256 4.33 -30.75 2.89
N SER A 257 5.40 -31.53 2.71
CA SER A 257 6.66 -31.28 3.39
C SER A 257 7.39 -30.07 2.79
N GLU A 258 8.29 -29.46 3.56
CA GLU A 258 9.11 -28.34 3.07
C GLU A 258 9.96 -28.72 1.84
N ALA A 259 10.41 -29.98 1.75
CA ALA A 259 11.15 -30.47 0.59
C ALA A 259 10.29 -30.55 -0.68
N GLU A 260 9.01 -30.89 -0.53
CA GLU A 260 8.04 -30.91 -1.65
C GLU A 260 7.72 -29.50 -2.13
N GLU A 261 7.56 -28.55 -1.20
CA GLU A 261 7.33 -27.14 -1.52
C GLU A 261 8.52 -26.55 -2.29
N ARG A 262 9.75 -26.79 -1.84
CA ARG A 262 10.96 -26.37 -2.56
C ARG A 262 11.05 -26.98 -3.95
N HIS A 263 10.67 -28.24 -4.10
CA HIS A 263 10.63 -28.89 -5.41
C HIS A 263 9.59 -28.24 -6.34
N LEU A 264 8.43 -27.83 -5.81
CA LEU A 264 7.43 -27.09 -6.58
C LEU A 264 7.96 -25.72 -7.02
N LEU A 265 8.57 -24.96 -6.12
CA LEU A 265 9.20 -23.68 -6.45
C LEU A 265 10.24 -23.82 -7.55
N GLU A 266 11.13 -24.82 -7.43
CA GLU A 266 12.19 -25.08 -8.40
C GLU A 266 11.65 -25.45 -9.78
N LYS A 267 10.66 -26.35 -9.85
CA LYS A 267 10.10 -26.84 -11.12
C LYS A 267 9.20 -25.82 -11.80
N THR A 268 8.43 -25.05 -11.04
CA THR A 268 7.50 -24.06 -11.61
C THR A 268 8.17 -22.72 -11.92
N ARG A 269 9.31 -22.42 -11.30
CA ARG A 269 9.97 -21.11 -11.34
C ARG A 269 9.05 -19.96 -10.90
N LEU A 270 8.03 -20.26 -10.09
CA LEU A 270 7.14 -19.28 -9.49
C LEU A 270 7.66 -18.91 -8.10
N SER A 271 7.36 -17.69 -7.64
CA SER A 271 7.55 -17.35 -6.24
C SER A 271 6.47 -17.96 -5.35
N GLU A 272 6.72 -18.09 -4.05
CA GLU A 272 5.77 -18.64 -3.06
C GLU A 272 4.40 -17.92 -3.12
N ARG A 273 4.42 -16.58 -3.26
CA ARG A 273 3.21 -15.77 -3.43
C ARG A 273 2.48 -16.08 -4.74
N GLN A 274 3.21 -16.24 -5.85
CA GLN A 274 2.61 -16.60 -7.13
C GLN A 274 2.04 -18.02 -7.11
N LEU A 275 2.63 -18.94 -6.36
CA LEU A 275 2.07 -20.27 -6.14
C LEU A 275 0.75 -20.19 -5.37
N GLN A 276 0.66 -19.40 -4.28
CA GLN A 276 -0.62 -19.19 -3.58
C GLN A 276 -1.69 -18.56 -4.48
N ASP A 277 -1.31 -17.62 -5.36
CA ASP A 277 -2.25 -16.91 -6.23
C ASP A 277 -2.72 -17.78 -7.42
N LYS A 278 -1.85 -18.65 -7.95
CA LYS A 278 -2.11 -19.45 -9.17
C LYS A 278 -2.50 -20.89 -8.89
N SER A 279 -2.37 -21.36 -7.65
CA SER A 279 -2.71 -22.72 -7.23
C SER A 279 -3.58 -22.69 -5.98
N SER A 280 -4.02 -23.86 -5.55
CA SER A 280 -4.77 -24.07 -4.30
C SER A 280 -3.86 -24.19 -3.07
N LEU A 281 -2.56 -23.90 -3.20
CA LEU A 281 -1.61 -23.95 -2.10
C LEU A 281 -1.97 -22.93 -1.01
N GLN A 282 -2.26 -23.40 0.20
CA GLN A 282 -2.47 -22.60 1.39
C GLN A 282 -1.28 -22.74 2.34
N ILE A 283 -0.77 -21.60 2.79
CA ILE A 283 0.36 -21.51 3.72
C ILE A 283 -0.17 -20.98 5.05
N ILE A 284 -0.14 -21.83 6.08
CA ILE A 284 -0.71 -21.52 7.38
C ILE A 284 0.39 -21.52 8.42
N GLN A 285 0.58 -20.37 9.07
CA GLN A 285 1.45 -20.26 10.24
C GLN A 285 0.74 -20.85 11.47
N THR A 286 1.36 -21.87 12.06
CA THR A 286 0.95 -22.49 13.32
C THR A 286 2.05 -22.31 14.36
N ASP A 287 1.74 -22.58 15.62
CA ASP A 287 2.73 -22.52 16.71
C ASP A 287 3.87 -23.55 16.50
N GLU A 288 3.60 -24.63 15.75
CA GLU A 288 4.55 -25.68 15.39
C GLU A 288 5.37 -25.36 14.13
N GLY A 289 5.12 -24.21 13.49
CA GLY A 289 5.78 -23.78 12.25
C GLY A 289 4.82 -23.56 11.09
N VAL A 290 5.38 -23.43 9.89
CA VAL A 290 4.62 -23.19 8.66
C VAL A 290 4.12 -24.53 8.10
N LYS A 291 2.82 -24.63 7.83
CA LYS A 291 2.18 -25.78 7.21
C LYS A 291 1.75 -25.43 5.79
N TYR A 292 2.11 -26.28 4.83
CA TYR A 292 1.77 -26.14 3.42
C TYR A 292 0.71 -27.18 3.07
N LEU A 293 -0.44 -26.73 2.57
CA LEU A 293 -1.60 -27.57 2.27
C LEU A 293 -2.02 -27.32 0.82
N ILE A 294 -2.25 -28.37 0.04
CA ILE A 294 -2.70 -28.25 -1.36
C ILE A 294 -3.93 -29.11 -1.62
N SER A 295 -4.82 -28.67 -2.52
CA SER A 295 -5.98 -29.47 -2.91
C SER A 295 -5.54 -30.66 -3.76
N PRO A 296 -6.13 -31.86 -3.58
CA PRO A 296 -5.82 -33.03 -4.42
C PRO A 296 -6.19 -32.82 -5.88
N SER A 297 -7.11 -31.89 -6.18
CA SER A 297 -7.52 -31.53 -7.55
C SER A 297 -6.57 -30.53 -8.22
N ASP A 298 -5.52 -30.08 -7.54
CA ASP A 298 -4.59 -29.09 -8.09
C ASP A 298 -3.71 -29.69 -9.21
N PRO A 299 -3.50 -29.00 -10.34
CA PRO A 299 -2.63 -29.49 -11.40
C PRO A 299 -1.19 -29.77 -10.94
N LEU A 300 -0.71 -29.09 -9.89
CA LEU A 300 0.62 -29.30 -9.31
C LEU A 300 0.76 -30.62 -8.55
N MET A 301 -0.35 -31.30 -8.21
CA MET A 301 -0.31 -32.62 -7.55
C MET A 301 0.40 -33.69 -8.37
N SER A 302 0.40 -33.55 -9.71
CA SER A 302 1.15 -34.43 -10.61
C SER A 302 2.66 -34.36 -10.36
N LEU A 303 3.20 -33.17 -10.07
CA LEU A 303 4.61 -32.97 -9.76
C LEU A 303 4.96 -33.56 -8.38
N ILE A 304 4.10 -33.34 -7.38
CA ILE A 304 4.28 -33.90 -6.03
C ILE A 304 4.26 -35.43 -6.07
N SER A 305 3.33 -36.02 -6.84
CA SER A 305 3.22 -37.47 -6.98
C SER A 305 4.48 -38.08 -7.62
N ARG A 306 5.04 -37.41 -8.64
CA ARG A 306 6.33 -37.81 -9.24
C ARG A 306 7.49 -37.67 -8.26
N TYR A 307 7.52 -36.59 -7.49
CA TYR A 307 8.53 -36.37 -6.45
C TYR A 307 8.49 -37.48 -5.38
N ARG A 308 7.30 -37.79 -4.85
CA ARG A 308 7.09 -38.89 -3.89
C ARG A 308 7.50 -40.25 -4.46
N GLY A 309 7.14 -40.53 -5.72
CA GLY A 309 7.50 -41.77 -6.40
C GLY A 309 9.00 -41.90 -6.72
N GLY A 310 9.66 -40.78 -7.02
CA GLY A 310 11.11 -40.73 -7.31
C GLY A 310 11.97 -40.74 -6.05
N ALA A 311 11.54 -40.05 -4.98
CA ALA A 311 12.25 -40.01 -3.70
C ALA A 311 12.39 -41.41 -3.07
N ALA A 312 11.41 -42.30 -3.30
CA ALA A 312 11.48 -43.69 -2.86
C ALA A 312 12.58 -44.52 -3.56
N LYS A 313 13.08 -44.08 -4.72
CA LYS A 313 14.11 -44.79 -5.50
C LYS A 313 15.50 -44.14 -5.44
N GLY A 314 15.62 -42.93 -4.87
CA GLY A 314 16.76 -42.06 -5.10
C GLY A 314 17.41 -41.45 -3.86
N LEU A 315 17.32 -42.07 -2.69
CA LEU A 315 18.15 -41.67 -1.52
C LEU A 315 19.41 -42.56 -1.43
N PRO A 316 20.51 -42.24 -2.14
CA PRO A 316 21.81 -42.83 -1.88
C PRO A 316 22.31 -42.30 -0.53
N GLY A 317 22.01 -43.00 0.57
CA GLY A 317 22.54 -42.66 1.89
C GLY A 317 21.66 -42.95 3.10
N ALA A 318 20.41 -43.38 2.92
CA ALA A 318 19.62 -43.89 4.04
C ALA A 318 20.15 -45.28 4.43
N LYS A 319 21.08 -45.33 5.41
CA LYS A 319 21.52 -46.59 6.02
C LYS A 319 20.28 -47.42 6.38
N PRO A 320 20.22 -48.71 5.98
CA PRO A 320 19.09 -49.57 6.31
C PRO A 320 18.91 -49.54 7.83
N ARG A 321 17.71 -49.15 8.28
CA ARG A 321 17.34 -49.25 9.69
C ARG A 321 17.58 -50.72 10.10
N PRO A 322 18.36 -50.99 11.16
CA PRO A 322 18.52 -52.35 11.64
C PRO A 322 17.13 -52.94 11.93
N PRO A 323 16.90 -54.23 11.61
CA PRO A 323 15.62 -54.87 11.87
C PRO A 323 15.24 -54.68 13.33
N LYS A 324 14.05 -54.11 13.57
CA LYS A 324 13.45 -54.03 14.90
C LYS A 324 13.46 -55.45 15.48
N LYS A 325 14.27 -55.68 16.53
CA LYS A 325 14.19 -56.90 17.34
C LYS A 325 12.74 -57.03 17.79
N THR A 326 12.05 -58.03 17.24
CA THR A 326 10.74 -58.46 17.69
C THR A 326 10.88 -58.89 19.15
N GLY A 327 10.23 -58.17 20.04
CA GLY A 327 10.12 -58.56 21.45
C GLY A 327 9.42 -59.92 21.58
N PRO A 328 9.63 -60.64 22.70
CA PRO A 328 9.14 -61.99 22.90
C PRO A 328 7.61 -62.04 22.81
N LYS A 329 7.10 -63.01 22.02
CA LYS A 329 5.68 -63.34 21.91
C LYS A 329 5.07 -63.53 23.31
N PRO A 330 3.92 -62.90 23.62
CA PRO A 330 3.23 -63.17 24.88
C PRO A 330 2.76 -64.62 24.92
N ARG A 331 3.19 -65.36 25.96
CA ARG A 331 2.69 -66.71 26.28
C ARG A 331 1.20 -66.61 26.61
N LEU A 332 0.37 -67.30 25.83
CA LEU A 332 -1.02 -67.60 26.18
C LEU A 332 -1.06 -68.34 27.52
N LYS A 333 -1.68 -67.72 28.52
CA LYS A 333 -2.03 -68.38 29.78
C LYS A 333 -3.18 -69.35 29.50
N LYS A 334 -2.93 -70.65 29.65
CA LYS A 334 -3.96 -71.70 29.71
C LYS A 334 -4.81 -71.45 30.95
N THR A 335 -6.11 -71.23 30.77
CA THR A 335 -7.13 -71.32 31.80
C THR A 335 -7.33 -72.79 32.19
N PRO A 336 -7.33 -73.15 33.48
CA PRO A 336 -7.73 -74.47 33.93
C PRO A 336 -9.25 -74.58 33.95
N GLY A 337 -9.80 -75.54 33.20
CA GLY A 337 -11.20 -75.93 33.31
C GLY A 337 -11.44 -76.59 34.66
N LEU A 338 -12.42 -76.08 35.39
CA LEU A 338 -12.98 -76.76 36.56
C LEU A 338 -13.69 -78.04 36.12
N ARG A 339 -13.50 -79.08 36.94
CA ARG A 339 -14.22 -80.36 36.91
C ARG A 339 -15.67 -80.20 37.31
#